data_AF-A0A1A8HIA4-F1
#
_entry.id   AF-A0A1A8HIA4-F1
#
_cell.length_a   1.000
_cell.length_b   1.000
_cell.length_c   1.000
_cell.angle_alpha   90.00
_cell.angle_beta   90.00
_cell.angle_gamma   90.00
#
_symmetry.space_group_name_H-M   'P 1'
#
loop_
_entity.id
_entity.type
_entity.pdbx_description
1 polymer ?
#
loop_
_entity_poly.entity_id
_entity_poly.type
_entity_poly.pdbx_seq_one_letter_code
_entity_poly.pdbx_strand_id
1 'polypeptide(L)'
;TKPPSSHLDQYMHIVKGSLENVRVMLVPSPRYVGLTNDEPPRLMGEGFVVMQSNDVDIYYYQDEPGLVPEELENEEEAETSSEDDKLQDLPPCWGLDIVCGKGTDFNYGPWADRQRDCLWKFFLPADFQPMRETEPAQPGKPRQIQAFELRMNIIADATIDLLFTKNRETNAIHVNVGAGSYLEVNIPMTVGENGYSPTIKGQLLHVDTTSSMQYRTLLEAEMLAFYVIASYPRIWNMPQSWQCEIEVYKATYHFIYAQKNFFTDLIKDWASDSAPDIYSFVPYSWKFKVLFHQFEMIWAANQHNWIDCSTKQ
;
A
#
# COMPACT_ATOMS: atom_id res chain seq x y z
N THR A 1 -9.89 -23.44 -13.75
CA THR A 1 -8.90 -22.89 -14.68
C THR A 1 -9.63 -22.27 -15.87
N LYS A 2 -8.99 -21.34 -16.59
CA LYS A 2 -9.52 -20.72 -17.82
C LYS A 2 -8.36 -20.54 -18.84
N PRO A 3 -8.62 -20.06 -20.08
CA PRO A 3 -7.56 -19.71 -21.01
C PRO A 3 -6.58 -18.69 -20.39
N PRO A 4 -5.27 -18.82 -20.66
CA PRO A 4 -4.25 -17.93 -20.11
C PRO A 4 -4.37 -16.51 -20.67
N SER A 5 -3.69 -15.56 -20.03
CA SER A 5 -3.63 -14.17 -20.52
C SER A 5 -2.87 -14.06 -21.83
N SER A 6 -1.82 -14.87 -21.99
CA SER A 6 -0.98 -14.94 -23.18
C SER A 6 -1.13 -16.27 -23.89
N HIS A 7 -1.14 -16.25 -25.22
CA HIS A 7 -1.26 -17.48 -26.02
C HIS A 7 -0.05 -18.42 -25.89
N LEU A 8 1.08 -17.89 -25.41
CA LEU A 8 2.29 -18.65 -25.15
C LEU A 8 2.26 -19.44 -23.85
N ASP A 9 1.27 -19.22 -22.98
CA ASP A 9 1.12 -19.91 -21.70
C ASP A 9 0.13 -21.08 -21.78
N GLN A 10 0.09 -21.92 -20.75
CA GLN A 10 -0.71 -23.15 -20.80
C GLN A 10 -2.17 -22.91 -20.42
N TYR A 11 -2.41 -22.39 -19.22
CA TYR A 11 -3.74 -22.09 -18.68
C TYR A 11 -3.63 -21.23 -17.43
N MET A 12 -4.72 -20.58 -17.04
CA MET A 12 -4.80 -19.74 -15.84
C MET A 12 -5.50 -20.46 -14.69
N HIS A 13 -4.85 -20.47 -13.52
CA HIS A 13 -5.45 -20.80 -12.23
C HIS A 13 -6.26 -19.62 -11.71
N ILE A 14 -7.48 -19.88 -11.23
CA ILE A 14 -8.35 -18.86 -10.66
C ILE A 14 -8.92 -19.35 -9.35
N VAL A 15 -8.94 -18.46 -8.37
CA VAL A 15 -9.81 -18.56 -7.19
C VAL A 15 -10.68 -17.31 -7.16
N LYS A 16 -12.00 -17.49 -7.29
CA LYS A 16 -12.98 -16.42 -7.14
C LYS A 16 -13.85 -16.71 -5.93
N GLY A 17 -14.09 -15.70 -5.10
CA GLY A 17 -14.97 -15.81 -3.95
C GLY A 17 -15.65 -14.49 -3.63
N SER A 18 -16.85 -14.58 -3.07
CA SER A 18 -17.55 -13.47 -2.44
C SER A 18 -17.63 -13.78 -0.95
N LEU A 19 -17.25 -12.82 -0.13
CA LEU A 19 -17.11 -12.95 1.31
C LEU A 19 -18.04 -11.94 1.98
N GLU A 20 -18.74 -12.37 3.02
CA GLU A 20 -19.62 -11.51 3.82
C GLU A 20 -19.02 -11.29 5.22
N ASN A 21 -19.16 -10.08 5.76
CA ASN A 21 -18.70 -9.67 7.09
C ASN A 21 -17.21 -9.98 7.33
N VAL A 22 -16.36 -9.56 6.40
CA VAL A 22 -14.91 -9.79 6.45
C VAL A 22 -14.27 -8.92 7.52
N ARG A 23 -13.35 -9.52 8.28
CA ARG A 23 -12.53 -8.84 9.27
C ARG A 23 -11.12 -9.40 9.28
N VAL A 24 -10.14 -8.52 9.08
CA VAL A 24 -8.70 -8.83 9.13
C VAL A 24 -8.12 -8.15 10.36
N MET A 25 -7.48 -8.93 11.24
CA MET A 25 -7.02 -8.45 12.54
C MET A 25 -5.61 -8.93 12.85
N LEU A 26 -4.86 -8.07 13.56
CA LEU A 26 -3.62 -8.42 14.25
C LEU A 26 -3.96 -8.78 15.70
N VAL A 27 -3.69 -10.03 16.07
CA VAL A 27 -4.00 -10.60 17.40
C VAL A 27 -2.71 -11.14 18.02
N PRO A 28 -2.46 -10.90 19.32
CA PRO A 28 -1.32 -11.49 20.01
C PRO A 28 -1.33 -13.02 19.91
N SER A 29 -0.19 -13.62 19.53
CA SER A 29 -0.04 -15.06 19.54
C SER A 29 0.10 -15.58 20.98
N PRO A 30 -0.79 -16.47 21.47
CA PRO A 30 -0.76 -16.93 22.86
C PRO A 30 0.53 -17.66 23.27
N ARG A 31 1.31 -18.15 22.29
CA ARG A 31 2.54 -18.92 22.50
C ARG A 31 3.80 -18.12 22.23
N TYR A 32 3.69 -16.89 21.73
CA TYR A 32 4.86 -16.06 21.45
C TYR A 32 5.33 -15.38 22.72
N VAL A 33 6.54 -15.71 23.17
CA VAL A 33 7.15 -15.23 24.42
C VAL A 33 8.20 -14.12 24.17
N GLY A 34 8.25 -13.58 22.95
CA GLY A 34 9.14 -12.47 22.61
C GLY A 34 8.71 -11.15 23.25
N LEU A 35 9.56 -10.12 23.16
CA LEU A 35 9.28 -8.79 23.71
C LEU A 35 7.95 -8.25 23.17
N THR A 36 6.94 -8.19 24.03
CA THR A 36 5.54 -7.81 23.75
C THR A 36 5.22 -6.48 24.45
N ASN A 37 6.15 -5.52 24.39
CA ASN A 37 5.98 -4.23 25.07
C ASN A 37 5.31 -3.14 24.21
N ASP A 38 4.98 -3.42 22.95
CA ASP A 38 4.32 -2.46 22.06
C ASP A 38 2.82 -2.75 21.99
N GLU A 39 2.03 -2.01 22.78
CA GLU A 39 0.58 -2.14 22.85
C GLU A 39 -0.11 -1.41 21.68
N PRO A 40 -1.18 -1.98 21.10
CA PRO A 40 -1.91 -1.31 20.03
C PRO A 40 -2.55 0.00 20.51
N PRO A 41 -2.63 1.02 19.63
CA PRO A 41 -3.28 2.30 19.96
C PRO A 41 -4.74 2.12 20.35
N ARG A 42 -5.41 1.06 19.85
CA ARG A 42 -6.78 0.71 20.19
C ARG A 42 -7.01 -0.77 19.98
N LEU A 43 -7.77 -1.40 20.89
CA LEU A 43 -8.31 -2.75 20.69
C LEU A 43 -9.74 -2.67 20.17
N MET A 44 -10.08 -3.54 19.23
CA MET A 44 -11.40 -3.63 18.60
C MET A 44 -11.99 -5.05 18.75
N GLY A 45 -11.96 -5.56 19.97
CA GLY A 45 -12.27 -6.95 20.31
C GLY A 45 -11.01 -7.64 20.83
N GLU A 46 -10.66 -8.78 20.23
CA GLU A 46 -9.49 -9.57 20.63
C GLU A 46 -8.16 -9.05 20.06
N GLY A 47 -8.20 -8.05 19.16
CA GLY A 47 -7.01 -7.49 18.54
C GLY A 47 -7.25 -6.14 17.87
N PHE A 48 -6.28 -5.73 17.07
CA PHE A 48 -6.34 -4.53 16.23
C PHE A 48 -6.89 -4.90 14.86
N VAL A 49 -8.01 -4.32 14.45
CA VAL A 49 -8.61 -4.57 13.14
C VAL A 49 -7.88 -3.74 12.10
N VAL A 50 -7.27 -4.37 11.10
CA VAL A 50 -6.59 -3.66 10.00
C VAL A 50 -7.58 -3.31 8.90
N MET A 51 -8.53 -4.21 8.64
CA MET A 51 -9.56 -4.04 7.62
C MET A 51 -10.84 -4.74 8.06
N GLN A 52 -11.98 -4.12 7.79
CA GLN A 52 -13.28 -4.77 7.87
C GLN A 52 -14.17 -4.29 6.72
N SER A 53 -15.06 -5.15 6.24
CA SER A 53 -16.03 -4.79 5.21
C SER A 53 -17.20 -5.77 5.24
N ASN A 54 -18.40 -5.31 4.92
CA ASN A 54 -19.59 -6.18 4.90
C ASN A 54 -19.56 -7.13 3.70
N ASP A 55 -19.00 -6.70 2.58
CA ASP A 55 -18.98 -7.45 1.32
C ASP A 55 -17.62 -7.30 0.67
N VAL A 56 -16.94 -8.41 0.38
CA VAL A 56 -15.65 -8.41 -0.33
C VAL A 56 -15.67 -9.46 -1.43
N ASP A 57 -15.45 -9.03 -2.67
CA ASP A 57 -15.16 -9.95 -3.77
C ASP A 57 -13.65 -10.09 -3.94
N ILE A 58 -13.19 -11.33 -4.04
CA ILE A 58 -11.79 -11.66 -4.32
C ILE A 58 -11.69 -12.42 -5.64
N TYR A 59 -10.68 -12.06 -6.43
CA TYR A 59 -10.35 -12.71 -7.68
C TYR A 59 -8.83 -12.87 -7.77
N TYR A 60 -8.35 -14.04 -7.35
CA TYR A 60 -6.96 -14.46 -7.51
C TYR A 60 -6.79 -15.11 -8.89
N TYR A 61 -5.68 -14.79 -9.56
CA TYR A 61 -5.33 -15.37 -10.83
C TYR A 61 -3.83 -15.58 -10.97
N GLN A 62 -3.45 -16.67 -11.64
CA GLN A 62 -2.06 -17.00 -11.93
C GLN A 62 -1.99 -17.83 -13.22
N ASP A 63 -1.24 -17.36 -14.20
CA ASP A 63 -0.93 -18.13 -15.40
C ASP A 63 0.12 -19.20 -15.08
N GLU A 64 -0.08 -20.41 -15.61
CA GLU A 64 0.94 -21.46 -15.67
C GLU A 64 1.86 -21.16 -16.86
N PRO A 65 3.13 -20.78 -16.62
CA PRO A 65 4.01 -20.34 -17.69
C PRO A 65 4.22 -21.41 -18.75
N GLY A 66 4.10 -21.01 -20.02
CA GLY A 66 4.53 -21.85 -21.14
C GLY A 66 6.02 -21.70 -21.40
N LEU A 67 6.48 -22.13 -22.57
CA LEU A 67 7.90 -22.05 -22.93
C LEU A 67 8.19 -20.74 -23.66
N VAL A 68 9.39 -20.20 -23.44
CA VAL A 68 9.91 -19.10 -24.26
C VAL A 68 10.10 -19.61 -25.69
N PRO A 69 9.53 -18.96 -26.70
CA PRO A 69 9.71 -19.33 -28.10
C PRO A 69 11.19 -19.37 -28.49
N GLU A 70 11.56 -20.31 -29.37
CA GLU A 70 12.84 -20.20 -30.08
C GLU A 70 12.72 -19.06 -31.07
N GLU A 71 13.67 -18.11 -31.01
CA GLU A 71 13.88 -17.10 -32.04
C GLU A 71 14.37 -17.81 -33.31
N LEU A 72 13.49 -18.57 -33.98
CA LEU A 72 13.70 -18.93 -35.37
C LEU A 72 13.43 -17.65 -36.16
N GLU A 73 14.52 -17.01 -36.58
CA GLU A 73 14.54 -15.93 -37.58
C GLU A 73 13.74 -16.37 -38.81
N ASN A 74 12.43 -16.11 -38.81
CA ASN A 74 11.74 -15.70 -40.01
C ASN A 74 11.59 -14.18 -39.87
N GLU A 75 12.59 -13.44 -40.37
CA GLU A 75 12.49 -11.98 -40.54
C GLU A 75 11.22 -11.58 -41.33
N GLU A 76 10.59 -12.52 -42.05
CA GLU A 76 9.29 -12.37 -42.73
C GLU A 76 8.07 -12.38 -41.78
N GLU A 77 8.15 -13.00 -40.59
CA GLU A 77 7.03 -13.04 -39.62
C GLU A 77 7.03 -11.85 -38.64
N ALA A 78 8.20 -11.27 -38.36
CA ALA A 78 8.30 -10.05 -37.57
C ALA A 78 7.63 -8.84 -38.26
N GLU A 79 7.62 -8.82 -39.61
CA GLU A 79 6.90 -7.82 -40.42
C GLU A 79 5.39 -8.08 -40.53
N THR A 80 4.92 -9.29 -40.20
CA THR A 80 3.48 -9.67 -40.26
C THR A 80 2.82 -9.82 -38.89
N SER A 81 3.59 -9.87 -37.80
CA SER A 81 3.07 -9.81 -36.43
C SER A 81 2.31 -8.49 -36.23
N SER A 82 1.00 -8.59 -36.04
CA SER A 82 0.17 -7.42 -35.77
C SER A 82 0.48 -6.87 -34.37
N GLU A 83 0.24 -5.58 -34.11
CA GLU A 83 0.39 -5.07 -32.74
C GLU A 83 -0.50 -5.82 -31.74
N ASP A 84 -1.63 -6.35 -32.20
CA ASP A 84 -2.53 -7.20 -31.40
C ASP A 84 -1.86 -8.52 -30.97
N ASP A 85 -0.99 -9.12 -31.80
CA ASP A 85 -0.26 -10.33 -31.43
C ASP A 85 0.80 -10.04 -30.36
N LYS A 86 1.52 -8.91 -30.48
CA LYS A 86 2.51 -8.48 -29.46
C LYS A 86 1.87 -8.11 -28.13
N LEU A 87 0.65 -7.55 -28.14
CA LEU A 87 -0.15 -7.34 -26.92
C LEU A 87 -0.67 -8.65 -26.31
N GLN A 88 -0.74 -9.74 -27.07
CA GLN A 88 -1.12 -11.07 -26.57
C GLN A 88 0.09 -11.89 -26.07
N ASP A 89 1.32 -11.42 -26.28
CA ASP A 89 2.57 -12.05 -25.81
C ASP A 89 3.12 -11.47 -24.51
N LEU A 90 2.24 -10.87 -23.71
CA LEU A 90 2.59 -10.35 -22.39
C LEU A 90 3.12 -11.46 -21.46
N PRO A 91 4.00 -11.13 -20.50
CA PRO A 91 4.48 -12.09 -19.53
C PRO A 91 3.34 -12.79 -18.76
N PRO A 92 3.56 -14.01 -18.25
CA PRO A 92 2.57 -14.72 -17.45
C PRO A 92 2.08 -13.86 -16.29
N CYS A 93 0.77 -13.77 -16.11
CA CYS A 93 0.15 -12.92 -15.10
C CYS A 93 0.09 -13.59 -13.73
N TRP A 94 0.30 -12.82 -12.67
CA TRP A 94 0.07 -13.26 -11.29
C TRP A 94 -0.48 -12.10 -10.46
N GLY A 95 -1.66 -12.28 -9.88
CA GLY A 95 -2.27 -11.21 -9.11
C GLY A 95 -3.49 -11.58 -8.29
N LEU A 96 -3.95 -10.58 -7.54
CA LEU A 96 -5.11 -10.63 -6.67
C LEU A 96 -5.89 -9.32 -6.80
N ASP A 97 -7.13 -9.42 -7.28
CA ASP A 97 -8.08 -8.31 -7.24
C ASP A 97 -9.00 -8.45 -6.02
N ILE A 98 -9.18 -7.36 -5.30
CA ILE A 98 -10.05 -7.23 -4.13
C ILE A 98 -11.04 -6.11 -4.41
N VAL A 99 -12.33 -6.36 -4.26
CA VAL A 99 -13.38 -5.33 -4.39
C VAL A 99 -14.12 -5.23 -3.07
N CYS A 100 -13.98 -4.09 -2.40
CA CYS A 100 -14.55 -3.81 -1.10
C CYS A 100 -15.88 -3.05 -1.25
N GLY A 101 -16.93 -3.62 -0.68
CA GLY A 101 -18.30 -3.09 -0.71
C GLY A 101 -18.59 -2.10 0.41
N LYS A 102 -19.82 -2.17 0.94
CA LYS A 102 -20.31 -1.25 1.97
C LYS A 102 -19.71 -1.55 3.34
N GLY A 103 -19.66 -0.52 4.20
CA GLY A 103 -19.14 -0.66 5.56
C GLY A 103 -17.65 -0.99 5.59
N THR A 104 -16.92 -0.58 4.56
CA THR A 104 -15.48 -0.80 4.46
C THR A 104 -14.74 0.21 5.33
N ASP A 105 -13.88 -0.29 6.19
CA ASP A 105 -13.08 0.50 7.12
C ASP A 105 -11.66 -0.09 7.20
N PHE A 106 -10.67 0.78 7.05
CA PHE A 106 -9.25 0.45 7.15
C PHE A 106 -8.65 1.17 8.34
N ASN A 107 -7.93 0.46 9.20
CA ASN A 107 -7.18 1.09 10.28
C ASN A 107 -5.69 0.75 10.12
N TYR A 108 -4.87 1.79 10.16
CA TYR A 108 -3.43 1.66 10.05
C TYR A 108 -2.73 2.68 10.94
N GLY A 109 -1.41 2.75 10.87
CA GLY A 109 -0.60 3.70 11.62
C GLY A 109 0.70 3.09 12.11
N PRO A 110 1.49 3.83 12.89
CA PRO A 110 2.83 3.42 13.35
C PRO A 110 2.87 2.01 13.95
N TRP A 111 1.93 1.69 14.85
CA TRP A 111 1.90 0.38 15.50
C TRP A 111 1.63 -0.76 14.51
N ALA A 112 0.62 -0.62 13.64
CA ALA A 112 0.28 -1.64 12.66
C ALA A 112 1.44 -1.86 11.66
N ASP A 113 2.16 -0.78 11.32
CA ASP A 113 3.33 -0.82 10.45
C ASP A 113 4.49 -1.63 11.07
N ARG A 114 4.76 -1.44 12.37
CA ARG A 114 5.73 -2.24 13.12
C ARG A 114 5.35 -3.72 13.20
N GLN A 115 4.07 -4.02 13.39
CA GLN A 115 3.59 -5.42 13.37
C GLN A 115 3.74 -6.04 11.97
N ARG A 116 3.42 -5.28 10.92
CA ARG A 116 3.63 -5.70 9.52
C ARG A 116 5.09 -6.02 9.25
N ASP A 117 6.02 -5.19 9.70
CA ASP A 117 7.47 -5.44 9.58
C ASP A 117 7.90 -6.70 10.33
N CYS A 118 7.39 -6.92 11.54
CA CYS A 118 7.64 -8.15 12.31
C CYS A 118 7.15 -9.40 11.57
N LEU A 119 5.93 -9.37 11.01
CA LEU A 119 5.38 -10.47 10.21
C LEU A 119 6.22 -10.71 8.96
N TRP A 120 6.63 -9.63 8.28
CA TRP A 120 7.49 -9.71 7.10
C TRP A 120 8.82 -10.41 7.43
N LYS A 121 9.53 -9.96 8.47
CA LYS A 121 10.78 -10.59 8.92
C LYS A 121 10.61 -12.04 9.36
N PHE A 122 9.45 -12.41 9.89
CA PHE A 122 9.17 -13.78 10.32
C PHE A 122 8.96 -14.73 9.13
N PHE A 123 8.12 -14.35 8.17
CA PHE A 123 7.80 -15.20 7.01
C PHE A 123 8.82 -15.09 5.87
N LEU A 124 9.47 -13.94 5.75
CA LEU A 124 10.42 -13.58 4.69
C LEU A 124 11.69 -12.96 5.33
N PRO A 125 12.45 -13.74 6.12
CA PRO A 125 13.66 -13.24 6.75
C PRO A 125 14.71 -12.87 5.70
N ALA A 126 15.41 -11.74 5.93
CA ALA A 126 16.54 -11.35 5.09
C ALA A 126 17.68 -12.38 5.22
N ASP A 127 18.26 -12.78 4.08
CA ASP A 127 19.43 -13.66 4.04
C ASP A 127 20.76 -12.89 4.15
N PHE A 128 20.70 -11.55 4.16
CA PHE A 128 21.84 -10.64 4.20
C PHE A 128 22.87 -10.92 3.08
N GLN A 129 22.39 -11.34 1.91
CA GLN A 129 23.23 -11.56 0.73
C GLN A 129 22.92 -10.54 -0.38
N PRO A 130 23.92 -10.19 -1.22
CA PRO A 130 23.64 -9.42 -2.43
C PRO A 130 22.70 -10.19 -3.36
N MET A 131 21.64 -9.53 -3.80
CA MET A 131 20.71 -10.07 -4.80
C MET A 131 21.41 -10.23 -6.15
N ARG A 132 21.19 -11.38 -6.77
CA ARG A 132 21.61 -11.63 -8.15
C ARG A 132 20.58 -11.04 -9.10
N GLU A 133 21.09 -10.39 -10.13
CA GLU A 133 20.25 -9.97 -11.24
C GLU A 133 19.61 -11.20 -11.87
N THR A 134 18.33 -11.06 -12.21
CA THR A 134 17.55 -12.14 -12.76
C THR A 134 17.88 -12.28 -14.24
N GLU A 135 18.37 -13.45 -14.62
CA GLU A 135 18.65 -13.76 -16.02
C GLU A 135 17.33 -13.89 -16.81
N PRO A 136 17.25 -13.30 -18.02
CA PRO A 136 16.09 -13.51 -18.90
C PRO A 136 15.87 -15.00 -19.18
N ALA A 137 14.59 -15.40 -19.27
CA ALA A 137 14.24 -16.77 -19.60
C ALA A 137 14.71 -17.12 -21.02
N GLN A 138 15.49 -18.20 -21.14
CA GLN A 138 16.04 -18.66 -22.42
C GLN A 138 14.99 -19.44 -23.22
N PRO A 139 15.10 -19.49 -24.56
CA PRO A 139 14.27 -20.34 -25.40
C PRO A 139 14.17 -21.78 -24.91
N GLY A 140 12.95 -22.34 -24.95
CA GLY A 140 12.67 -23.69 -24.46
C GLY A 140 12.66 -23.83 -22.93
N LYS A 141 12.88 -22.76 -22.17
CA LYS A 141 12.64 -22.73 -20.71
C LYS A 141 11.27 -22.12 -20.41
N PRO A 142 10.71 -22.37 -19.20
CA PRO A 142 9.49 -21.70 -18.78
C PRO A 142 9.62 -20.19 -18.80
N ARG A 143 8.60 -19.49 -19.31
CA ARG A 143 8.47 -18.04 -19.25
C ARG A 143 8.45 -17.59 -17.79
N GLN A 144 8.87 -16.35 -17.54
CA GLN A 144 9.02 -15.84 -16.19
C GLN A 144 7.94 -14.82 -15.83
N ILE A 145 7.28 -15.03 -14.68
CA ILE A 145 6.40 -14.05 -14.06
C ILE A 145 7.24 -12.84 -13.64
N GLN A 146 6.86 -11.65 -14.11
CA GLN A 146 7.63 -10.43 -13.89
C GLN A 146 7.24 -9.70 -12.59
N ALA A 147 5.96 -9.78 -12.19
CA ALA A 147 5.46 -9.13 -11.00
C ALA A 147 4.24 -9.84 -10.43
N PHE A 148 4.01 -9.65 -9.14
CA PHE A 148 2.73 -9.87 -8.50
C PHE A 148 1.97 -8.54 -8.43
N GLU A 149 0.73 -8.54 -8.91
CA GLU A 149 -0.15 -7.37 -8.90
C GLU A 149 -1.30 -7.55 -7.91
N LEU A 150 -1.40 -6.66 -6.94
CA LEU A 150 -2.55 -6.56 -6.04
C LEU A 150 -3.34 -5.32 -6.40
N ARG A 151 -4.64 -5.47 -6.69
CA ARG A 151 -5.53 -4.33 -6.94
C ARG A 151 -6.67 -4.36 -5.94
N MET A 152 -6.96 -3.23 -5.32
CA MET A 152 -8.05 -3.07 -4.39
C MET A 152 -8.93 -1.91 -4.84
N ASN A 153 -10.22 -2.17 -5.04
CA ASN A 153 -11.20 -1.19 -5.44
C ASN A 153 -12.26 -1.03 -4.35
N ILE A 154 -12.64 0.21 -4.07
CA ILE A 154 -13.69 0.56 -3.11
C ILE A 154 -14.92 1.00 -3.91
N ILE A 155 -16.01 0.24 -3.86
CA ILE A 155 -17.21 0.49 -4.69
C ILE A 155 -18.34 1.22 -3.94
N ALA A 156 -18.13 1.53 -2.65
CA ALA A 156 -19.01 2.31 -1.79
C ALA A 156 -18.17 3.23 -0.90
N ASP A 157 -18.79 4.13 -0.14
CA ASP A 157 -18.03 4.99 0.79
C ASP A 157 -17.31 4.14 1.85
N ALA A 158 -16.09 4.55 2.20
CA ALA A 158 -15.21 3.85 3.13
C ALA A 158 -14.47 4.82 4.05
N THR A 159 -13.94 4.29 5.14
CA THR A 159 -13.13 5.03 6.12
C THR A 159 -11.71 4.50 6.18
N ILE A 160 -10.75 5.40 6.35
CA ILE A 160 -9.34 5.09 6.59
C ILE A 160 -8.90 5.86 7.84
N ASP A 161 -8.60 5.13 8.90
CA ASP A 161 -8.16 5.68 10.17
C ASP A 161 -6.64 5.46 10.33
N LEU A 162 -5.89 6.55 10.48
CA LEU A 162 -4.48 6.53 10.84
C LEU A 162 -4.33 6.78 12.34
N LEU A 163 -4.07 5.71 13.09
CA LEU A 163 -4.02 5.67 14.55
C LEU A 163 -2.57 5.70 15.04
N PHE A 164 -2.26 6.58 15.99
CA PHE A 164 -0.95 6.67 16.62
C PHE A 164 -1.07 6.94 18.12
N THR A 165 -0.03 6.59 18.88
CA THR A 165 -0.04 6.72 20.34
C THR A 165 0.95 7.79 20.78
N LYS A 166 0.49 8.70 21.62
CA LYS A 166 1.35 9.67 22.30
C LYS A 166 1.02 9.69 23.78
N ASN A 167 2.03 9.49 24.64
CA ASN A 167 1.86 9.50 26.10
C ASN A 167 0.73 8.56 26.61
N ARG A 168 0.54 7.41 25.97
CA ARG A 168 -0.55 6.44 26.22
C ARG A 168 -1.95 6.94 25.85
N GLU A 169 -2.05 8.03 25.10
CA GLU A 169 -3.30 8.50 24.49
C GLU A 169 -3.31 8.19 23.01
N THR A 170 -4.45 7.64 22.56
CA THR A 170 -4.73 7.34 21.17
C THR A 170 -5.10 8.62 20.42
N ASN A 171 -4.41 8.87 19.33
CA ASN A 171 -4.71 9.95 18.40
C ASN A 171 -5.02 9.36 17.02
N ALA A 172 -5.81 10.09 16.23
CA ALA A 172 -6.31 9.59 14.96
C ALA A 172 -6.41 10.69 13.90
N ILE A 173 -6.13 10.33 12.65
CA ILE A 173 -6.61 11.04 11.46
C ILE A 173 -7.67 10.14 10.83
N HIS A 174 -8.90 10.64 10.74
CA HIS A 174 -10.02 9.94 10.13
C HIS A 174 -10.20 10.47 8.72
N VAL A 175 -10.14 9.58 7.73
CA VAL A 175 -10.29 9.92 6.32
C VAL A 175 -11.52 9.19 5.78
N ASN A 176 -12.55 9.94 5.39
CA ASN A 176 -13.65 9.42 4.60
C ASN A 176 -13.26 9.47 3.12
N VAL A 177 -13.53 8.40 2.39
CA VAL A 177 -13.29 8.32 0.93
C VAL A 177 -14.53 7.78 0.23
N GLY A 178 -14.81 8.34 -0.94
CA GLY A 178 -15.95 7.97 -1.77
C GLY A 178 -15.71 6.74 -2.63
N ALA A 179 -16.83 6.20 -3.14
CA ALA A 179 -16.83 5.12 -4.13
C ALA A 179 -15.98 5.47 -5.37
N GLY A 180 -15.28 4.46 -5.90
CA GLY A 180 -14.34 4.58 -7.02
C GLY A 180 -12.88 4.81 -6.57
N SER A 181 -12.64 4.95 -5.27
CA SER A 181 -11.27 4.97 -4.72
C SER A 181 -10.58 3.61 -4.93
N TYR A 182 -9.28 3.61 -5.17
CA TYR A 182 -8.53 2.37 -5.43
C TYR A 182 -7.06 2.45 -4.98
N LEU A 183 -6.46 1.27 -4.87
CA LEU A 183 -5.06 1.02 -4.57
C LEU A 183 -4.55 -0.10 -5.49
N GLU A 184 -3.38 0.09 -6.08
CA GLU A 184 -2.67 -0.94 -6.83
C GLU A 184 -1.24 -1.06 -6.27
N VAL A 185 -0.84 -2.28 -5.97
CA VAL A 185 0.51 -2.63 -5.54
C VAL A 185 1.11 -3.56 -6.59
N ASN A 186 2.29 -3.20 -7.09
CA ASN A 186 3.07 -4.04 -7.99
C ASN A 186 4.36 -4.44 -7.25
N ILE A 187 4.55 -5.74 -7.07
CA ILE A 187 5.75 -6.30 -6.46
C ILE A 187 6.53 -7.03 -7.55
N PRO A 188 7.69 -6.52 -7.98
CA PRO A 188 8.54 -7.21 -8.93
C PRO A 188 8.95 -8.60 -8.41
N MET A 189 8.84 -9.60 -9.26
CA MET A 189 9.32 -10.97 -9.02
C MET A 189 10.70 -11.22 -9.65
N THR A 190 11.27 -10.18 -10.27
CA THR A 190 12.59 -10.17 -10.87
C THR A 190 13.44 -9.05 -10.28
N VAL A 191 14.75 -9.24 -10.32
CA VAL A 191 15.76 -8.28 -9.85
C VAL A 191 16.48 -7.74 -11.08
N GLY A 192 16.44 -6.43 -11.28
CA GLY A 192 17.19 -5.76 -12.35
C GLY A 192 18.59 -5.35 -11.92
N GLU A 193 19.33 -4.72 -12.83
CA GLU A 193 20.70 -4.22 -12.61
C GLU A 193 20.82 -3.34 -11.35
N ASN A 194 19.81 -2.49 -11.11
CA ASN A 194 19.77 -1.56 -9.97
C ASN A 194 19.08 -2.12 -8.71
N GLY A 195 18.60 -3.37 -8.74
CA GLY A 195 17.86 -3.99 -7.64
C GLY A 195 16.39 -4.22 -7.96
N TYR A 196 15.52 -4.10 -6.96
CA TYR A 196 14.08 -4.28 -7.12
C TYR A 196 13.32 -3.10 -6.52
N SER A 197 12.22 -2.71 -7.18
CA SER A 197 11.44 -1.52 -6.81
C SER A 197 9.94 -1.80 -6.84
N PRO A 198 9.33 -2.26 -5.74
CA PRO A 198 7.88 -2.29 -5.62
C PRO A 198 7.29 -0.89 -5.75
N THR A 199 6.11 -0.85 -6.37
CA THR A 199 5.37 0.38 -6.55
C THR A 199 3.97 0.27 -5.95
N ILE A 200 3.48 1.39 -5.42
CA ILE A 200 2.15 1.50 -4.84
C ILE A 200 1.53 2.74 -5.45
N LYS A 201 0.47 2.60 -6.24
CA LYS A 201 -0.29 3.73 -6.77
C LYS A 201 -1.72 3.67 -6.28
N GLY A 202 -2.37 4.80 -6.13
CA GLY A 202 -3.76 4.83 -5.74
C GLY A 202 -4.39 6.18 -5.91
N GLN A 203 -5.71 6.19 -5.82
CA GLN A 203 -6.51 7.39 -5.92
C GLN A 203 -7.65 7.29 -4.91
N LEU A 204 -7.78 8.33 -4.10
CA LEU A 204 -8.87 8.51 -3.16
C LEU A 204 -9.79 9.60 -3.71
N LEU A 205 -11.08 9.32 -3.78
CA LEU A 205 -12.10 10.25 -4.25
C LEU A 205 -12.88 10.82 -3.08
N HIS A 206 -13.38 12.06 -3.22
CA HIS A 206 -14.23 12.73 -2.23
C HIS A 206 -13.65 12.64 -0.80
N VAL A 207 -12.38 13.02 -0.68
CA VAL A 207 -11.61 12.91 0.55
C VAL A 207 -12.10 13.96 1.54
N ASP A 208 -12.59 13.50 2.68
CA ASP A 208 -12.93 14.35 3.83
C ASP A 208 -12.15 13.86 5.05
N THR A 209 -11.27 14.71 5.57
CA THR A 209 -10.33 14.35 6.61
C THR A 209 -10.56 15.16 7.87
N THR A 210 -10.65 14.45 8.99
CA THR A 210 -10.69 15.04 10.33
C THR A 210 -9.59 14.46 11.21
N SER A 211 -9.30 15.13 12.32
CA SER A 211 -8.35 14.68 13.34
C SER A 211 -9.02 14.55 14.70
N SER A 212 -8.39 13.79 15.60
CA SER A 212 -8.79 13.69 17.01
C SER A 212 -8.51 14.95 17.84
N MET A 213 -7.96 16.01 17.22
CA MET A 213 -7.76 17.30 17.87
C MET A 213 -9.11 17.99 18.17
N GLN A 214 -9.08 19.00 19.05
CA GLN A 214 -10.26 19.84 19.30
C GLN A 214 -10.74 20.55 18.02
N TYR A 215 -9.80 21.00 17.18
CA TYR A 215 -10.10 21.46 15.82
C TYR A 215 -10.06 20.26 14.88
N ARG A 216 -11.24 19.71 14.58
CA ARG A 216 -11.34 18.41 13.90
C ARG A 216 -11.04 18.50 12.42
N THR A 217 -11.68 19.42 11.69
CA THR A 217 -11.55 19.53 10.23
C THR A 217 -10.10 19.78 9.82
N LEU A 218 -9.59 18.97 8.89
CA LEU A 218 -8.19 19.01 8.46
C LEU A 218 -8.08 19.29 6.96
N LEU A 219 -8.66 18.44 6.13
CA LEU A 219 -8.54 18.52 4.67
C LEU A 219 -9.80 18.00 3.99
N GLU A 220 -10.31 18.77 3.05
CA GLU A 220 -11.33 18.34 2.09
C GLU A 220 -10.71 18.38 0.69
N ALA A 221 -10.90 17.36 -0.13
CA ALA A 221 -10.41 17.32 -1.50
C ALA A 221 -11.31 16.49 -2.41
N GLU A 222 -11.46 16.89 -3.67
CA GLU A 222 -12.21 16.08 -4.66
C GLU A 222 -11.48 14.78 -4.98
N MET A 223 -10.15 14.86 -5.08
CA MET A 223 -9.31 13.70 -5.39
C MET A 223 -7.91 13.88 -4.80
N LEU A 224 -7.38 12.78 -4.25
CA LEU A 224 -5.99 12.64 -3.84
C LEU A 224 -5.40 11.41 -4.52
N ALA A 225 -4.46 11.60 -5.42
CA ALA A 225 -3.68 10.54 -6.03
C ALA A 225 -2.31 10.43 -5.35
N PHE A 226 -1.81 9.21 -5.22
CA PHE A 226 -0.47 8.96 -4.70
C PHE A 226 0.24 7.89 -5.50
N TYR A 227 1.57 8.03 -5.59
CA TYR A 227 2.45 7.05 -6.22
C TYR A 227 3.74 6.92 -5.43
N VAL A 228 3.96 5.74 -4.88
CA VAL A 228 5.14 5.39 -4.09
C VAL A 228 6.00 4.41 -4.87
N ILE A 229 7.30 4.67 -4.91
CA ILE A 229 8.33 3.76 -5.42
C ILE A 229 9.31 3.51 -4.28
N ALA A 230 9.40 2.29 -3.80
CA ALA A 230 10.39 1.92 -2.78
C ALA A 230 11.52 1.13 -3.45
N SER A 231 12.69 1.74 -3.62
CA SER A 231 13.81 1.12 -4.34
C SER A 231 14.82 0.51 -3.39
N TYR A 232 15.09 -0.77 -3.60
CA TYR A 232 16.03 -1.59 -2.83
C TYR A 232 17.21 -1.99 -3.72
N PRO A 233 18.43 -1.53 -3.42
CA PRO A 233 19.61 -1.91 -4.17
C PRO A 233 19.91 -3.40 -4.05
N ARG A 234 20.66 -3.96 -5.03
CA ARG A 234 21.10 -5.37 -4.99
C ARG A 234 21.91 -5.73 -3.75
N ILE A 235 22.76 -4.81 -3.30
CA ILE A 235 23.57 -5.02 -2.09
C ILE A 235 22.69 -4.69 -0.88
N TRP A 236 22.44 -5.69 -0.03
CA TRP A 236 21.43 -5.64 1.03
C TRP A 236 21.59 -4.48 2.03
N ASN A 237 22.82 -4.02 2.29
CA ASN A 237 23.11 -2.96 3.26
C ASN A 237 23.33 -1.57 2.63
N MET A 238 23.09 -1.42 1.33
CA MET A 238 23.16 -0.12 0.67
C MET A 238 21.95 0.76 1.04
N PRO A 239 22.12 2.09 1.09
CA PRO A 239 21.02 2.99 1.37
C PRO A 239 19.86 2.84 0.38
N GLN A 240 18.65 2.73 0.91
CA GLN A 240 17.42 2.61 0.10
C GLN A 240 16.87 3.99 -0.25
N SER A 241 16.17 4.08 -1.38
CA SER A 241 15.61 5.34 -1.90
C SER A 241 14.12 5.18 -2.16
N TRP A 242 13.30 5.89 -1.39
CA TRP A 242 11.85 5.80 -1.48
C TRP A 242 11.31 7.14 -1.95
N GLN A 243 10.44 7.10 -2.95
CA GLN A 243 9.84 8.29 -3.56
C GLN A 243 8.33 8.22 -3.36
N CYS A 244 7.73 9.34 -3.01
CA CYS A 244 6.30 9.48 -2.86
C CYS A 244 5.84 10.74 -3.59
N GLU A 245 5.09 10.55 -4.66
CA GLU A 245 4.40 11.64 -5.35
C GLU A 245 2.95 11.67 -4.85
N ILE A 246 2.46 12.86 -4.49
CA ILE A 246 1.09 13.09 -4.03
C ILE A 246 0.54 14.24 -4.86
N GLU A 247 -0.61 14.02 -5.49
CA GLU A 247 -1.34 15.04 -6.23
C GLU A 247 -2.72 15.22 -5.62
N VAL A 248 -3.06 16.45 -5.26
CA VAL A 248 -4.31 16.78 -4.58
C VAL A 248 -5.09 17.80 -5.41
N TYR A 249 -6.35 17.51 -5.71
CA TYR A 249 -7.20 18.31 -6.59
C TYR A 249 -8.38 18.91 -5.82
N LYS A 250 -8.63 20.21 -6.05
CA LYS A 250 -9.69 21.00 -5.43
C LYS A 250 -9.70 20.83 -3.90
N ALA A 251 -8.57 21.19 -3.29
CA ALA A 251 -8.35 20.97 -1.88
C ALA A 251 -8.59 22.22 -1.04
N THR A 252 -9.29 22.03 0.08
CA THR A 252 -9.46 23.01 1.15
C THR A 252 -8.77 22.48 2.40
N TYR A 253 -7.69 23.14 2.82
CA TYR A 253 -6.96 22.76 4.04
C TYR A 253 -7.25 23.73 5.19
N HIS A 254 -7.64 23.17 6.33
CA HIS A 254 -8.01 23.93 7.52
C HIS A 254 -6.82 23.97 8.48
N PHE A 255 -6.04 25.05 8.46
CA PHE A 255 -4.82 25.16 9.24
C PHE A 255 -5.04 25.81 10.61
N ILE A 256 -4.45 25.19 11.63
CA ILE A 256 -4.14 25.81 12.92
C ILE A 256 -2.71 25.47 13.36
N TYR A 257 -2.07 26.39 14.09
CA TYR A 257 -0.69 26.17 14.55
C TYR A 257 -0.51 24.89 15.41
N ALA A 258 -1.53 24.49 16.17
CA ALA A 258 -1.46 23.31 17.03
C ALA A 258 -1.26 21.99 16.26
N GLN A 259 -1.66 21.93 14.98
CA GLN A 259 -1.48 20.75 14.11
C GLN A 259 0.00 20.38 13.97
N LYS A 260 0.91 21.37 14.05
CA LYS A 260 2.35 21.12 14.01
C LYS A 260 2.79 20.06 15.02
N ASN A 261 2.32 20.17 16.26
CA ASN A 261 2.69 19.23 17.32
C ASN A 261 2.07 17.86 17.07
N PHE A 262 0.80 17.83 16.64
CA PHE A 262 0.08 16.62 16.30
C PHE A 262 0.81 15.79 15.22
N PHE A 263 1.17 16.40 14.10
CA PHE A 263 1.92 15.73 13.04
C PHE A 263 3.35 15.38 13.44
N THR A 264 4.00 16.22 14.25
CA THR A 264 5.33 15.90 14.79
C THR A 264 5.28 14.65 15.67
N ASP A 265 4.24 14.49 16.48
CA ASP A 265 4.07 13.32 17.32
C ASP A 265 3.73 12.06 16.51
N LEU A 266 2.90 12.17 15.46
CA LEU A 266 2.66 11.09 14.50
C LEU A 266 3.97 10.60 13.84
N ILE A 267 4.77 11.52 13.31
CA ILE A 267 6.06 11.20 12.67
C ILE A 267 7.01 10.56 13.67
N LYS A 268 7.05 11.06 14.91
CA LYS A 268 7.90 10.50 15.96
C LYS A 268 7.49 9.09 16.34
N ASP A 269 6.19 8.79 16.43
CA ASP A 269 5.71 7.43 16.70
C ASP A 269 6.06 6.51 15.52
N TRP A 270 5.85 6.95 14.27
CA TRP A 270 6.24 6.18 13.08
C TRP A 270 7.74 5.87 13.02
N ALA A 271 8.56 6.84 13.42
CA ALA A 271 10.02 6.70 13.46
C ALA A 271 10.55 6.09 14.76
N SER A 272 9.69 5.77 15.75
CA SER A 272 10.11 5.31 17.09
C SER A 272 10.56 3.85 17.13
N ASP A 273 10.95 3.29 15.98
CA ASP A 273 11.31 1.89 15.84
C ASP A 273 12.37 1.46 16.87
N SER A 274 12.36 0.17 17.20
CA SER A 274 13.30 -0.41 18.17
C SER A 274 14.74 0.02 17.86
N ALA A 275 15.55 0.23 18.91
CA ALA A 275 16.93 0.71 18.76
C ALA A 275 17.64 -0.09 17.65
N PRO A 276 18.09 0.56 16.56
CA PRO A 276 18.52 -0.16 15.37
C PRO A 276 19.73 -1.03 15.72
N ASP A 277 19.63 -2.33 15.44
CA ASP A 277 20.79 -3.22 15.51
C ASP A 277 21.79 -2.78 14.44
N ILE A 278 23.03 -2.49 14.86
CA ILE A 278 24.11 -2.05 13.98
C ILE A 278 24.34 -3.06 12.84
N TYR A 279 24.09 -4.35 13.10
CA TYR A 279 24.27 -5.40 12.09
C TYR A 279 23.14 -5.44 11.04
N SER A 280 21.95 -4.97 11.37
CA SER A 280 20.78 -5.02 10.47
C SER A 280 20.31 -3.65 9.99
N PHE A 281 20.89 -2.56 10.50
CA PHE A 281 20.48 -1.21 10.14
C PHE A 281 20.84 -0.89 8.69
N VAL A 282 19.81 -0.59 7.90
CA VAL A 282 19.95 -0.09 6.53
C VAL A 282 19.26 1.27 6.44
N PRO A 283 19.99 2.36 6.15
CA PRO A 283 19.36 3.67 6.04
C PRO A 283 18.47 3.73 4.81
N TYR A 284 17.33 4.40 4.92
CA TYR A 284 16.47 4.74 3.79
C TYR A 284 16.17 6.23 3.79
N SER A 285 16.01 6.80 2.60
CA SER A 285 15.65 8.22 2.43
C SER A 285 14.33 8.34 1.70
N TRP A 286 13.43 9.19 2.21
CA TRP A 286 12.19 9.54 1.54
C TRP A 286 12.32 10.85 0.76
N LYS A 287 11.85 10.85 -0.48
CA LYS A 287 11.67 12.05 -1.31
C LYS A 287 10.18 12.23 -1.58
N PHE A 288 9.61 13.28 -0.99
CA PHE A 288 8.22 13.66 -1.20
C PHE A 288 8.11 14.74 -2.28
N LYS A 289 7.17 14.54 -3.21
CA LYS A 289 6.77 15.54 -4.21
C LYS A 289 5.27 15.72 -4.07
N VAL A 290 4.84 16.88 -3.59
CA VAL A 290 3.43 17.17 -3.34
C VAL A 290 2.97 18.27 -4.29
N LEU A 291 1.93 17.99 -5.08
CA LEU A 291 1.33 18.93 -6.02
C LEU A 291 -0.12 19.20 -5.61
N PHE A 292 -0.49 20.48 -5.68
CA PHE A 292 -1.83 20.93 -5.42
C PHE A 292 -2.41 21.58 -6.68
N HIS A 293 -3.56 21.09 -7.13
CA HIS A 293 -4.31 21.63 -8.26
C HIS A 293 -5.58 22.30 -7.73
N GLN A 294 -5.67 23.63 -7.84
CA GLN A 294 -6.77 24.42 -7.27
C GLN A 294 -6.88 24.21 -5.75
N PHE A 295 -6.13 25.00 -5.00
CA PHE A 295 -5.99 24.83 -3.56
C PHE A 295 -6.32 26.12 -2.82
N GLU A 296 -7.07 25.97 -1.74
CA GLU A 296 -7.32 27.01 -0.76
C GLU A 296 -6.89 26.56 0.64
N MET A 297 -6.43 27.53 1.43
CA MET A 297 -6.05 27.29 2.82
C MET A 297 -6.82 28.26 3.72
N ILE A 298 -7.53 27.72 4.69
CA ILE A 298 -8.28 28.48 5.69
C ILE A 298 -7.46 28.55 6.96
N TRP A 299 -7.17 29.78 7.41
CA TRP A 299 -6.35 30.04 8.58
C TRP A 299 -7.22 30.56 9.72
N ALA A 300 -7.32 29.80 10.81
CA ALA A 300 -8.07 30.29 11.97
C ALA A 300 -7.20 31.27 12.78
N ALA A 301 -7.64 32.53 12.85
CA ALA A 301 -6.84 33.62 13.43
C ALA A 301 -6.66 33.53 14.96
N ASN A 302 -7.61 32.93 15.69
CA ASN A 302 -7.50 32.75 17.15
C ASN A 302 -8.34 31.54 17.63
N GLN A 303 -8.13 31.12 18.88
CA GLN A 303 -8.83 29.98 19.49
C GLN A 303 -10.35 30.15 19.62
N HIS A 304 -10.86 31.38 19.77
CA HIS A 304 -12.30 31.66 19.83
C HIS A 304 -12.99 31.51 18.47
N ASN A 305 -12.24 31.49 17.36
CA ASN A 305 -12.78 31.32 16.02
C ASN A 305 -13.12 29.86 15.69
N TRP A 306 -12.67 28.90 16.48
CA TRP A 306 -12.79 27.48 16.14
C TRP A 306 -13.05 26.52 17.29
N ILE A 307 -12.92 26.96 18.56
CA ILE A 307 -13.40 26.18 19.69
C ILE A 307 -14.92 26.14 19.64
N ASP A 308 -15.47 24.95 19.42
CA ASP A 308 -16.90 24.70 19.54
C ASP A 308 -17.36 25.02 20.98
N CYS A 309 -18.08 26.12 21.13
CA CYS A 309 -18.63 26.56 22.41
C CYS A 309 -20.06 26.03 22.65
N SER A 310 -20.59 25.17 21.76
CA SER A 310 -21.97 24.67 21.85
C SER A 310 -22.14 23.57 22.91
N THR A 311 -21.07 22.89 23.31
CA THR A 311 -21.07 21.96 24.45
C THR A 311 -20.62 22.65 25.74
N LYS A 312 -21.47 23.55 26.28
CA LYS A 312 -21.47 23.84 27.71
C LYS A 312 -22.68 23.13 28.33
N GLN A 313 -22.44 21.98 28.96
CA GLN A 313 -23.28 21.46 30.05
C GLN A 313 -22.50 21.57 31.35
#